data_AF-A0A257NLB1-F1
#
_entry.id   AF-A0A257NLB1-F1
#
_cell.length_a   1.000
_cell.length_b   1.000
_cell.length_c   1.000
_cell.angle_alpha   90.00
_cell.angle_beta   90.00
_cell.angle_gamma   90.00
#
_symmetry.space_group_name_H-M   'P 1'
#
loop_
_entity.id
_entity.type
_entity.pdbx_description
1 polymer ?
#
loop_
_entity_poly.entity_id
_entity_poly.type
_entity_poly.pdbx_seq_one_letter_code
_entity_poly.pdbx_strand_id
1 'polypeptide(L)'
;EYMWGKGMIYQGANNPQTLFNNNKANGGYIEGGWFIPNSQWELDLRYDKYVRNTDLPIETHFNTWTAGVQYHFNPKTRVTLNYSTRDYNSDAIAVNNQLKGVKGLVALQVTAMF
;
A
#
# COMPACT_ATOMS: atom_id res chain seq x y z
N GLU A 1 8.59 -2.83 8.24
CA GLU A 1 9.28 -1.52 8.29
C GLU A 1 8.32 -0.46 8.82
N TYR A 2 8.80 0.53 9.59
CA TYR A 2 7.97 1.58 10.19
C TYR A 2 8.31 2.93 9.55
N MET A 3 7.28 3.69 9.17
CA MET A 3 7.41 4.95 8.46
C MET A 3 6.73 6.07 9.25
N TRP A 4 7.47 7.13 9.55
CA TRP A 4 6.92 8.31 10.20
C TRP A 4 7.31 9.56 9.43
N GLY A 5 6.34 10.44 9.18
CA GLY A 5 6.54 11.67 8.43
C GLY A 5 5.84 12.85 9.08
N LYS A 6 6.56 13.97 9.20
CA LYS A 6 6.02 15.27 9.60
C LYS A 6 6.42 16.32 8.58
N GLY A 7 5.48 17.19 8.19
CA GLY A 7 5.75 18.30 7.28
C GLY A 7 4.74 18.36 6.13
N MET A 8 5.23 18.68 4.93
CA MET A 8 4.38 18.83 3.76
C MET A 8 3.82 17.47 3.32
N ILE A 9 2.58 17.16 3.70
CA ILE A 9 1.90 15.93 3.29
C ILE A 9 0.99 16.22 2.11
N TYR A 10 1.25 15.59 0.97
CA TYR A 10 0.44 15.74 -0.24
C TYR A 10 -0.99 15.22 -0.02
N GLN A 11 -1.98 16.08 -0.24
CA GLN A 11 -3.41 15.78 -0.01
C GLN A 11 -4.14 15.30 -1.27
N GLY A 12 -3.43 15.09 -2.39
CA GLY A 12 -4.01 14.69 -3.67
C GLY A 12 -4.15 15.83 -4.67
N ALA A 13 -4.30 15.48 -5.95
CA ALA A 13 -4.31 16.43 -7.06
C ALA A 13 -5.50 17.41 -7.02
N ASN A 14 -6.58 17.01 -6.34
CA ASN A 14 -7.82 17.78 -6.22
C ASN A 14 -7.78 18.83 -5.10
N ASN A 15 -6.69 18.94 -4.33
CA ASN A 15 -6.60 19.92 -3.24
C ASN A 15 -5.28 20.73 -3.24
N PRO A 16 -4.91 21.37 -4.37
CA PRO A 16 -3.61 22.04 -4.55
C PRO A 16 -3.40 23.22 -3.60
N GLN A 17 -4.48 23.80 -3.05
CA GLN A 17 -4.40 24.91 -2.10
C GLN A 17 -3.84 24.50 -0.73
N THR A 18 -3.89 23.21 -0.41
CA THR A 18 -3.36 22.66 0.84
C THR A 18 -1.94 22.11 0.70
N LEU A 19 -1.25 22.40 -0.41
CA LEU A 19 0.10 21.88 -0.65
C LEU A 19 1.05 22.25 0.48
N PHE A 20 1.08 23.52 0.91
CA PHE A 20 1.87 23.96 2.04
C PHE A 20 1.09 23.72 3.34
N ASN A 21 1.39 22.62 4.02
CA ASN A 21 0.80 22.27 5.30
C ASN A 21 1.87 21.73 6.28
N ASN A 22 1.47 21.58 7.54
CA ASN A 22 2.29 20.94 8.58
C ASN A 22 1.60 19.69 9.12
N ASN A 23 0.95 18.94 8.23
CA ASN A 23 0.19 17.77 8.62
C ASN A 23 1.15 16.63 9.01
N LYS A 24 0.62 15.67 9.77
CA LYS A 24 1.37 14.49 10.20
C LYS A 24 0.86 13.27 9.47
N ALA A 25 1.75 12.32 9.23
CA ALA A 25 1.38 10.99 8.79
C ALA A 25 2.20 9.94 9.54
N ASN A 26 1.57 8.82 9.84
CA ASN A 26 2.21 7.66 10.43
C ASN A 26 1.86 6.42 9.60
N GLY A 27 2.72 5.41 9.63
CA GLY A 27 2.41 4.17 8.98
C GLY A 27 3.54 3.18 9.06
N GLY A 28 3.34 2.06 8.40
CA GLY A 28 4.31 1.00 8.34
C GLY A 28 3.67 -0.22 7.74
N TYR A 29 4.50 -1.22 7.54
CA TYR A 29 4.05 -2.49 7.03
C TYR A 29 4.82 -3.63 7.67
N ILE A 30 4.19 -4.79 7.69
CA ILE A 30 4.82 -6.06 7.99
C ILE A 30 4.68 -6.95 6.76
N GLU A 31 5.74 -7.68 6.45
CA GLU A 31 5.81 -8.54 5.29
C GLU A 31 6.47 -9.86 5.69
N GLY A 32 5.95 -10.94 5.15
CA GLY A 32 6.51 -12.29 5.28
C GLY A 32 6.51 -12.97 3.93
N GLY A 33 7.66 -13.53 3.57
CA GLY A 33 7.85 -14.33 2.37
C GLY A 33 8.20 -15.78 2.73
N TRP A 34 7.68 -16.74 1.98
CA TRP A 34 8.02 -18.15 2.10
C TRP A 34 8.40 -18.72 0.73
N PHE A 35 9.63 -19.23 0.61
CA PHE A 35 10.06 -20.00 -0.56
C PHE A 35 9.70 -21.47 -0.38
N ILE A 36 8.86 -22.04 -1.26
CA ILE A 36 8.40 -23.42 -1.11
C ILE A 36 9.57 -24.37 -1.43
N PRO A 37 10.02 -25.21 -0.48
CA PRO A 37 11.17 -26.08 -0.67
C PRO A 37 11.01 -26.98 -1.91
N ASN A 38 12.11 -27.19 -2.64
CA ASN A 38 12.15 -27.99 -3.87
C ASN A 38 11.19 -27.53 -4.97
N SER A 39 10.82 -26.24 -4.99
CA SER A 39 9.98 -25.66 -6.03
C SER A 39 10.52 -24.31 -6.49
N GLN A 40 9.89 -23.72 -7.51
CA GLN A 40 10.19 -22.38 -8.00
C GLN A 40 9.20 -21.31 -7.49
N TRP A 41 8.36 -21.69 -6.53
CA TRP A 41 7.29 -20.84 -6.01
C TRP A 41 7.72 -20.14 -4.73
N GLU A 42 7.41 -18.85 -4.66
CA GLU A 42 7.52 -18.02 -3.47
C GLU A 42 6.16 -17.38 -3.20
N LEU A 43 5.75 -17.42 -1.95
CA LEU A 43 4.54 -16.77 -1.46
C LEU A 43 4.93 -15.54 -0.68
N ASP A 44 4.23 -14.42 -0.87
CA ASP A 44 4.37 -13.24 -0.04
C ASP A 44 3.02 -12.84 0.57
N LEU A 45 3.10 -12.34 1.79
CA LEU A 45 1.98 -11.71 2.46
C LEU A 45 2.47 -10.45 3.14
N ARG A 46 1.77 -9.35 2.85
CA ARG A 46 2.06 -8.03 3.38
C ARG A 46 0.82 -7.39 3.95
N TYR A 47 0.97 -6.77 5.11
CA TYR A 47 -0.04 -5.91 5.70
C TYR A 47 0.52 -4.50 5.88
N ASP A 48 -0.15 -3.53 5.26
CA ASP A 48 0.16 -2.12 5.30
C ASP A 48 -0.86 -1.38 6.15
N LYS A 49 -0.37 -0.51 7.03
CA LYS A 49 -1.18 0.46 7.76
C LYS A 49 -0.58 1.83 7.55
N TYR A 50 -1.38 2.77 7.07
CA TYR A 50 -0.96 4.15 6.89
C TYR A 50 -2.09 5.09 7.30
N VAL A 51 -1.76 6.10 8.10
CA VAL A 51 -2.68 7.12 8.56
C VAL A 51 -2.14 8.48 8.16
N ARG A 52 -3.00 9.26 7.52
CA ARG A 52 -2.71 10.63 7.09
C ARG A 52 -3.49 11.62 7.94
N ASN A 53 -2.91 12.80 8.13
CA ASN A 53 -3.48 13.91 8.90
C ASN A 53 -3.71 13.52 10.37
N THR A 54 -2.75 12.79 10.94
CA THR A 54 -2.83 12.33 12.34
C THR A 54 -3.02 13.53 13.27
N ASP A 55 -3.89 13.36 14.27
CA ASP A 55 -4.28 14.40 15.24
C ASP A 55 -5.17 15.52 14.65
N LEU A 56 -5.77 15.33 13.46
CA LEU A 56 -6.69 16.29 12.85
C LEU A 56 -8.08 15.67 12.59
N PRO A 57 -9.18 16.44 12.57
CA PRO A 57 -10.54 15.94 12.26
C PRO A 57 -10.73 15.40 10.83
N ILE A 58 -9.68 15.45 10.01
CA ILE A 58 -9.64 14.96 8.63
C ILE A 58 -8.72 13.73 8.52
N GLU A 59 -8.55 13.00 9.62
CA GLU A 59 -7.74 11.79 9.67
C GLU A 59 -8.25 10.79 8.62
N THR A 60 -7.32 10.15 7.93
CA THR A 60 -7.62 9.20 6.86
C THR A 60 -6.77 7.96 7.03
N HIS A 61 -7.43 6.81 7.13
CA HIS A 61 -6.79 5.52 7.33
C HIS A 61 -6.75 4.74 6.01
N PHE A 62 -5.60 4.15 5.74
CA PHE A 62 -5.31 3.33 4.59
C PHE A 62 -4.74 2.00 5.07
N ASN A 63 -5.58 0.97 5.11
CA ASN A 63 -5.16 -0.38 5.46
C ASN A 63 -5.21 -1.25 4.21
N THR A 64 -4.15 -2.02 3.96
CA THR A 64 -4.09 -2.91 2.80
C THR A 64 -3.52 -4.26 3.20
N TRP A 65 -4.19 -5.33 2.79
CA TRP A 65 -3.60 -6.66 2.75
C TRP A 65 -3.22 -6.96 1.31
N THR A 66 -1.97 -7.37 1.10
CA THR A 66 -1.48 -7.84 -0.20
C THR A 66 -1.01 -9.27 -0.04
N ALA A 67 -1.58 -10.16 -0.83
CA ALA A 67 -1.11 -11.53 -0.97
C ALA A 67 -0.52 -11.69 -2.37
N GLY A 68 0.67 -12.25 -2.45
CA GLY A 68 1.36 -12.43 -3.71
C GLY A 68 1.95 -13.82 -3.87
N VAL A 69 2.09 -14.17 -5.14
CA VAL A 69 2.67 -15.43 -5.59
C VAL A 69 3.68 -15.10 -6.67
N GLN A 70 4.89 -15.60 -6.51
CA GLN A 70 5.98 -15.43 -7.45
C GLN A 70 6.42 -16.79 -7.99
N TYR A 71 6.57 -16.88 -9.30
CA TYR A 71 7.14 -18.02 -9.98
C TYR A 71 8.49 -17.66 -10.61
N HIS A 72 9.54 -18.38 -10.20
CA HIS A 72 10.90 -18.17 -10.65
C HIS A 72 11.25 -19.12 -11.80
N PHE A 73 11.34 -18.62 -13.03
CA PHE A 73 11.77 -19.45 -14.17
C PHE A 73 13.27 -19.76 -14.08
N ASN A 74 14.04 -18.77 -13.62
CA ASN A 74 15.47 -18.83 -13.36
C ASN A 74 15.81 -17.67 -12.42
N PRO A 75 17.05 -17.60 -11.86
CA PRO A 75 17.44 -16.51 -10.97
C PRO A 75 17.32 -15.09 -11.56
N LYS A 76 17.20 -14.96 -12.89
CA LYS A 76 17.09 -13.69 -13.61
C LYS A 76 15.66 -13.36 -14.07
N THR A 77 14.74 -14.31 -14.03
CA THR A 77 13.42 -14.21 -14.66
C THR A 77 12.34 -14.73 -13.73
N ARG A 78 11.39 -13.86 -13.38
CA ARG A 78 10.24 -14.22 -12.54
C ARG A 78 8.95 -13.57 -13.02
N VAL A 79 7.84 -14.22 -12.68
CA VAL A 79 6.50 -13.66 -12.80
C VAL A 79 5.91 -13.54 -11.39
N THR A 80 5.31 -12.38 -11.11
CA THR A 80 4.70 -12.06 -9.82
C THR A 80 3.24 -11.71 -10.05
N LEU A 81 2.35 -12.33 -9.28
CA LEU A 81 0.93 -12.03 -9.23
C LEU A 81 0.57 -11.60 -7.81
N ASN A 82 0.10 -10.36 -7.66
CA ASN A 82 -0.32 -9.80 -6.39
C ASN A 82 -1.81 -9.48 -6.41
N TYR A 83 -2.48 -9.80 -5.31
CA TYR A 83 -3.84 -9.37 -5.02
C TYR A 83 -3.84 -8.53 -3.75
N SER A 84 -4.28 -7.28 -3.87
CA SER A 84 -4.42 -6.37 -2.73
C SER A 84 -5.89 -6.12 -2.42
N THR A 85 -6.28 -6.28 -1.17
CA THR A 85 -7.56 -5.82 -0.62
C THR A 85 -7.34 -4.61 0.27
N ARG A 86 -8.13 -3.56 0.06
CA ARG A 86 -7.96 -2.24 0.64
C ARG A 86 -9.18 -1.87 1.45
N ASP A 87 -8.93 -1.38 2.65
CA ASP A 87 -9.93 -0.79 3.54
C ASP A 87 -9.49 0.64 3.86
N TYR A 88 -10.07 1.58 3.11
CA TYR A 88 -9.75 3.00 3.19
C TYR A 88 -10.95 3.74 3.74
N ASN A 89 -10.72 4.56 4.76
CA ASN A 89 -11.76 5.36 5.39
C ASN A 89 -11.20 6.70 5.87
N SER A 90 -12.09 7.66 6.08
CA SER A 90 -11.74 8.96 6.66
C SER A 90 -12.83 9.44 7.61
N ASP A 91 -12.42 10.15 8.64
CA ASP A 91 -13.31 10.83 9.58
C ASP A 91 -14.07 11.99 8.92
N ALA A 92 -13.53 12.53 7.82
CA ALA A 92 -14.18 13.56 7.03
C ALA A 92 -15.09 12.95 5.95
N ILE A 93 -16.39 13.22 6.02
CA ILE A 93 -17.41 12.68 5.08
C ILE A 93 -17.06 12.95 3.62
N ALA A 94 -16.59 14.17 3.30
CA ALA A 94 -16.24 14.56 1.94
C ALA A 94 -15.08 13.72 1.37
N VAL A 95 -14.06 13.44 2.19
CA VAL A 95 -12.90 12.61 1.82
C VAL A 95 -13.31 11.15 1.77
N ASN A 96 -14.08 10.67 2.75
CA ASN A 96 -14.56 9.30 2.81
C ASN A 96 -15.38 8.92 1.56
N ASN A 97 -16.18 9.85 1.04
CA ASN A 97 -16.93 9.62 -0.20
C ASN A 97 -16.04 9.38 -1.43
N GLN A 98 -14.81 9.90 -1.45
CA GLN A 98 -13.84 9.65 -2.53
C GLN A 98 -13.14 8.28 -2.40
N LEU A 99 -13.12 7.71 -1.19
CA LEU A 99 -12.49 6.42 -0.91
C LEU A 99 -13.44 5.24 -1.12
N LYS A 100 -14.75 5.52 -1.13
CA LYS A 100 -15.79 4.51 -1.40
C LYS A 100 -15.55 3.82 -2.75
N GLY A 101 -15.52 2.50 -2.71
CA GLY A 101 -15.37 1.65 -3.91
C GLY A 101 -13.93 1.22 -4.20
N VAL A 102 -12.93 1.81 -3.54
CA VAL A 102 -11.55 1.33 -3.62
C VAL A 102 -11.43 0.06 -2.77
N LYS A 103 -11.47 -1.11 -3.41
CA LYS A 103 -11.43 -2.41 -2.73
C LYS A 103 -10.27 -3.28 -3.20
N GLY A 104 -10.38 -3.88 -4.38
CA GLY A 104 -9.41 -4.85 -4.90
C GLY A 104 -8.45 -4.24 -5.93
N LEU A 105 -7.20 -4.71 -5.94
CA LEU A 105 -6.28 -4.58 -7.07
C LEU A 105 -5.65 -5.93 -7.38
N VAL A 106 -5.66 -6.30 -8.65
CA VAL A 106 -4.83 -7.38 -9.19
C VAL A 106 -3.66 -6.74 -9.93
N ALA A 107 -2.44 -7.16 -9.63
CA ALA A 107 -1.23 -6.74 -10.32
C ALA A 107 -0.46 -7.95 -10.82
N LEU A 108 -0.12 -7.94 -12.11
CA LEU A 108 0.73 -8.94 -12.75
C LEU A 108 2.00 -8.26 -13.22
N GLN A 109 3.15 -8.83 -12.87
CA GLN A 109 4.46 -8.31 -13.24
C GLN A 109 5.33 -9.43 -13.80
N VAL A 110 6.04 -9.13 -14.89
CA VAL A 110 7.13 -9.96 -15.41
C VAL A 110 8.42 -9.20 -15.17
N THR A 111 9.43 -9.84 -14.61
CA THR A 111 10.75 -9.25 -14.38
C THR A 111 11.82 -10.10 -15.04
N ALA A 112 12.64 -9.48 -15.88
CA ALA A 112 13.81 -10.07 -16.51
C ALA A 112 15.02 -9.16 -16.26
N MET A 113 16.10 -9.74 -15.76
CA MET A 113 17.38 -9.06 -15.52
C MET A 113 18.41 -9.59 -16.52
N PHE A 114 19.19 -8.69 -17.13
CA PHE A 114 20.16 -9.04 -18.17
C PHE A 114 21.57 -9.02 -17.60
#